data_AF-M1FDP0-F1
#
_entry.id   AF-M1FDP0-F1
#
_cell.length_a   1.000
_cell.length_b   1.000
_cell.length_c   1.000
_cell.angle_alpha   90.00
_cell.angle_beta   90.00
_cell.angle_gamma   90.00
#
_symmetry.space_group_name_H-M   'P 1'
#
loop_
_entity.id
_entity.type
_entity.pdbx_description
1 polymer ?
#
loop_
_entity_poly.entity_id
_entity_poly.type
_entity_poly.pdbx_seq_one_letter_code
_entity_poly.pdbx_strand_id
1 'polypeptide(L)'
;MYAGPVALSTINLRVGMLVTHAPSNPKVILENRRMVTEKLAALWDTGLEVQMAWLDTLSGGHTPWWTTSLRILEPLLERAIDNSKRLSSES
;
A
#
# COMPACT_ATOMS: atom_id res chain seq x y z
N MET A 1 -4.34 15.17 3.77
CA MET A 1 -5.00 13.85 3.68
C MET A 1 -5.66 13.75 2.30
N TYR A 2 -5.01 13.09 1.32
CA TYR A 2 -5.48 12.97 -0.08
C TYR A 2 -5.51 11.49 -0.56
N ALA A 3 -5.96 10.57 0.31
CA ALA A 3 -5.88 9.14 0.03
C ALA A 3 -6.77 8.66 -1.13
N GLY A 4 -8.01 9.19 -1.22
CA GLY A 4 -8.95 8.82 -2.28
C GLY A 4 -8.45 9.13 -3.69
N PRO A 5 -8.02 10.38 -3.98
CA PRO A 5 -7.48 10.75 -5.29
C PRO A 5 -6.25 9.94 -5.71
N VAL A 6 -5.34 9.66 -4.76
CA VAL A 6 -4.12 8.87 -5.03
C VAL A 6 -4.46 7.43 -5.37
N ALA A 7 -5.37 6.80 -4.62
CA ALA A 7 -5.80 5.43 -4.87
C ALA A 7 -6.45 5.30 -6.26
N LEU A 8 -7.36 6.22 -6.61
CA LEU A 8 -8.01 6.24 -7.93
C LEU A 8 -7.00 6.47 -9.07
N SER A 9 -6.05 7.38 -8.89
CA SER A 9 -4.97 7.60 -9.86
C SER A 9 -4.12 6.34 -10.08
N THR A 10 -3.73 5.67 -9.00
CA THR A 10 -2.96 4.42 -9.05
C THR A 10 -3.71 3.32 -9.80
N ILE A 11 -5.02 3.17 -9.55
CA ILE A 11 -5.87 2.19 -10.25
C ILE A 11 -5.93 2.49 -11.74
N ASN A 12 -6.17 3.74 -12.12
CA ASN A 12 -6.25 4.14 -13.53
C ASN A 12 -4.93 3.90 -14.27
N LEU A 13 -3.79 4.25 -13.65
CA LEU A 13 -2.46 3.99 -14.23
C LEU A 13 -2.20 2.49 -14.40
N ARG A 14 -2.59 1.67 -13.41
CA ARG A 14 -2.52 0.20 -13.49
C ARG A 14 -3.34 -0.37 -14.64
N VAL A 15 -4.57 0.11 -14.81
CA VAL A 15 -5.45 -0.32 -15.91
C VAL A 15 -4.83 0.09 -17.25
N GLY A 16 -4.32 1.32 -17.36
CA GLY A 16 -3.60 1.78 -18.55
C GLY A 16 -2.42 0.87 -18.91
N MET A 17 -1.55 0.54 -17.94
CA MET A 17 -0.41 -0.36 -18.15
C MET A 17 -0.83 -1.74 -18.66
N LEU A 18 -1.92 -2.31 -18.15
CA LEU A 18 -2.42 -3.62 -18.58
C LEU A 18 -3.07 -3.58 -19.98
N VAL A 19 -3.60 -2.42 -20.39
CA VAL A 19 -4.13 -2.21 -21.75
C VAL A 19 -3.00 -2.01 -22.75
N THR A 20 -1.91 -1.34 -22.38
CA THR A 20 -0.80 -1.01 -23.29
C THR A 20 0.27 -2.09 -23.39
N HIS A 21 0.41 -2.96 -22.38
CA HIS A 21 1.42 -4.01 -22.36
C HIS A 21 0.82 -5.38 -22.12
N ALA A 22 1.30 -6.38 -22.87
CA ALA A 22 0.97 -7.78 -22.61
C ALA A 22 1.39 -8.18 -21.17
N PRO A 23 0.59 -8.98 -20.44
CA PRO A 23 0.94 -9.43 -19.09
C PRO A 23 2.27 -10.20 -19.00
N SER A 24 2.72 -10.80 -20.11
CA SER A 24 3.99 -11.52 -20.23
C SER A 24 5.20 -10.60 -20.46
N ASN A 25 5.00 -9.29 -20.63
CA ASN A 25 6.10 -8.34 -20.82
C ASN A 25 7.04 -8.35 -19.60
N PRO A 26 8.35 -8.55 -19.78
CA PRO A 26 9.32 -8.56 -18.68
C PRO A 26 9.26 -7.33 -17.77
N LYS A 27 8.97 -6.15 -18.32
CA LYS A 27 8.82 -4.91 -17.54
C LYS A 27 7.61 -4.97 -16.60
N VAL A 28 6.47 -5.45 -17.09
CA VAL A 28 5.25 -5.62 -16.30
C VAL A 28 5.44 -6.66 -15.20
N ILE A 29 6.15 -7.76 -15.50
CA ILE A 29 6.46 -8.80 -14.50
C ILE A 29 7.37 -8.24 -13.39
N LEU A 30 8.39 -7.45 -13.75
CA LEU A 30 9.29 -6.86 -12.78
C LEU A 30 8.56 -5.87 -11.86
N GLU A 31 7.74 -4.99 -12.42
CA GLU A 31 6.96 -4.02 -11.63
C GLU A 31 5.91 -4.73 -10.76
N ASN A 32 5.29 -5.80 -11.25
CA ASN A 32 4.40 -6.65 -10.44
C ASN A 32 5.11 -7.26 -9.24
N ARG A 33 6.29 -7.84 -9.45
CA ARG A 33 7.10 -8.42 -8.37
C ARG A 33 7.44 -7.36 -7.33
N ARG A 34 7.90 -6.19 -7.78
CA ARG A 34 8.22 -5.06 -6.91
C ARG A 34 7.02 -4.63 -6.08
N MET A 35 5.86 -4.44 -6.71
CA MET A 35 4.65 -4.03 -6.01
C MET A 35 4.17 -5.09 -5.01
N VAL A 36 4.31 -6.38 -5.32
CA VAL A 36 3.99 -7.46 -4.37
C VAL A 36 4.94 -7.41 -3.16
N THR A 37 6.24 -7.23 -3.38
CA THR A 37 7.21 -7.07 -2.29
C THR A 37 6.89 -5.86 -1.41
N GLU A 38 6.56 -4.72 -2.02
CA GLU A 38 6.15 -3.50 -1.31
C GLU A 38 4.88 -3.73 -0.46
N LYS A 39 3.90 -4.48 -0.98
CA LYS A 39 2.69 -4.85 -0.23
C LYS A 39 2.98 -5.80 0.93
N LEU A 40 3.87 -6.77 0.74
CA LEU A 40 4.28 -7.71 1.79
C LEU A 40 5.02 -6.98 2.93
N ALA A 41 5.91 -6.06 2.60
CA ALA A 41 6.59 -5.22 3.59
C ALA A 41 5.57 -4.38 4.38
N ALA A 42 4.59 -3.79 3.71
CA ALA A 42 3.54 -3.04 4.40
C ALA A 42 2.65 -3.95 5.28
N LEU A 43 2.36 -5.17 4.85
CA LEU A 43 1.64 -6.16 5.67
C LEU A 43 2.42 -6.54 6.93
N TRP A 44 3.75 -6.60 6.86
CA TRP A 44 4.60 -6.86 8.02
C TRP A 44 4.49 -5.73 9.05
N ASP A 45 4.68 -4.48 8.61
CA ASP A 45 4.61 -3.30 9.49
C ASP A 45 3.22 -3.16 10.14
N THR A 46 2.17 -3.33 9.33
CA THR A 46 0.78 -3.23 9.82
C THR A 46 0.43 -4.39 10.75
N GLY A 47 0.93 -5.60 10.50
CA GLY A 47 0.77 -6.74 11.38
C GLY A 47 1.39 -6.51 12.76
N LEU A 48 2.58 -5.89 12.82
CA LEU A 48 3.23 -5.52 14.08
C LEU A 48 2.42 -4.48 14.86
N GLU A 49 1.91 -3.43 14.21
CA GLU A 49 1.04 -2.43 14.84
C GLU A 49 -0.23 -3.05 15.44
N VAL A 50 -0.85 -3.98 14.71
CA VAL A 50 -2.03 -4.72 15.22
C VAL A 50 -1.65 -5.57 16.43
N GLN A 51 -0.53 -6.30 16.38
CA GLN A 51 -0.07 -7.10 17.52
C GLN A 51 0.22 -6.24 18.76
N MET A 52 0.86 -5.08 18.58
CA MET A 52 1.12 -4.13 19.67
C MET A 52 -0.19 -3.59 20.26
N ALA A 53 -1.17 -3.22 19.44
CA ALA A 53 -2.48 -2.78 19.91
C ALA A 53 -3.22 -3.88 20.68
N TRP A 54 -3.09 -5.14 20.24
CA TRP A 54 -3.62 -6.30 20.96
C TRP A 54 -2.95 -6.51 22.32
N LEU A 55 -1.61 -6.43 22.38
CA LEU A 55 -0.85 -6.55 23.64
C LEU A 55 -1.19 -5.42 24.61
N ASP A 56 -1.31 -4.18 24.13
CA ASP A 56 -1.75 -3.03 24.93
C ASP A 56 -3.12 -3.31 25.56
N THR A 57 -4.08 -3.76 24.75
CA THR A 57 -5.43 -4.15 25.22
C THR A 57 -5.38 -5.25 26.28
N LEU A 58 -4.54 -6.28 26.08
CA LEU A 58 -4.39 -7.38 27.04
C LEU A 58 -3.72 -6.94 28.36
N SER A 59 -2.86 -5.93 28.33
CA SER A 59 -2.20 -5.37 29.51
C SER A 59 -3.07 -4.39 30.31
N GLY A 60 -4.32 -4.16 29.87
CA GLY A 60 -5.26 -3.22 30.46
C GLY A 60 -5.17 -1.80 29.88
N GLY A 61 -4.35 -1.60 28.85
CA GLY A 61 -4.36 -0.40 28.02
C GLY A 61 -5.63 -0.31 27.16
N HIS A 62 -5.92 0.90 26.69
CA HIS A 62 -7.05 1.13 25.78
C HIS A 62 -6.56 1.94 24.58
N THR A 63 -5.96 1.26 23.60
CA THR A 63 -5.66 1.86 22.30
C THR A 63 -6.93 1.88 21.45
N PRO A 64 -7.47 3.07 21.10
CA PRO A 64 -8.64 3.14 20.24
C PRO A 64 -8.34 2.60 18.83
N TRP A 65 -9.29 1.86 18.27
CA TRP A 65 -9.13 1.23 16.95
C TRP A 65 -8.79 2.25 15.84
N TRP A 66 -9.29 3.49 15.94
CA TRP A 66 -8.99 4.55 14.96
C TRP A 66 -7.54 5.02 15.04
N THR A 67 -6.91 4.99 16.21
CA THR A 67 -5.49 5.33 16.38
C THR A 67 -4.60 4.29 15.72
N THR A 68 -4.89 3.00 15.95
CA THR A 68 -4.21 1.89 15.25
C THR A 68 -4.46 1.98 13.75
N SER A 69 -5.68 2.32 13.33
CA SER A 69 -6.02 2.48 11.91
C SER A 69 -5.21 3.60 11.24
N LEU A 70 -5.01 4.73 11.91
CA LEU A 70 -4.18 5.83 11.39
C LEU A 70 -2.73 5.39 11.20
N ARG A 71 -2.14 4.70 12.19
CA ARG A 71 -0.76 4.17 12.12
C ARG A 71 -0.58 3.13 11.01
N ILE A 72 -1.62 2.35 10.71
CA ILE A 72 -1.63 1.39 9.61
C ILE A 72 -1.77 2.10 8.26
N LEU A 73 -2.67 3.07 8.15
CA LEU A 73 -3.06 3.69 6.88
C LEU A 73 -2.03 4.72 6.38
N GLU A 74 -1.32 5.41 7.27
CA GLU A 74 -0.31 6.41 6.90
C GLU A 74 0.82 5.82 6.03
N PRO A 75 1.54 4.75 6.45
CA PRO A 75 2.60 4.16 5.63
C PRO A 75 2.06 3.45 4.38
N LEU A 76 0.80 3.01 4.39
CA LEU A 76 0.14 2.47 3.19
C LEU A 76 -0.15 3.57 2.17
N LEU A 77 -0.57 4.75 2.64
CA LEU A 77 -0.85 5.90 1.80
C LEU A 77 0.43 6.44 1.15
N GLU A 78 1.50 6.61 1.90
CA GLU A 78 2.80 7.06 1.36
C GLU A 78 3.28 6.14 0.24
N ARG A 79 3.22 4.82 0.46
CA ARG A 79 3.58 3.83 -0.55
C ARG A 79 2.66 3.89 -1.77
N ALA A 80 1.35 4.11 -1.59
CA ALA A 80 0.43 4.28 -2.70
C ALA A 80 0.75 5.54 -3.53
N ILE A 81 1.16 6.64 -2.87
CA ILE A 81 1.61 7.87 -3.54
C ILE A 81 2.87 7.59 -4.38
N ASP A 82 3.86 6.92 -3.80
CA ASP A 82 5.11 6.63 -4.52
C ASP A 82 4.90 5.63 -5.67
N ASN A 83 3.98 4.67 -5.49
CA ASN A 83 3.56 3.77 -6.55
C ASN A 83 2.90 4.54 -7.72
N SER A 84 1.97 5.45 -7.41
CA SER A 84 1.32 6.33 -8.39
C SER A 84 2.35 7.15 -9.17
N LYS A 85 3.29 7.80 -8.48
CA LYS A 85 4.35 8.60 -9.13
C LYS A 85 5.18 7.76 -10.09
N ARG A 86 5.58 6.56 -9.67
CA ARG A 86 6.39 5.64 -10.48
C ARG A 86 5.62 5.16 -11.71
N LEU A 87 4.39 4.67 -11.53
CA LEU A 87 3.55 4.23 -12.64
C LEU A 87 3.28 5.38 -13.63
N SER A 88 3.11 6.61 -13.14
CA SER A 88 2.97 7.79 -13.99
C SER A 88 4.24 8.15 -14.77
N SER A 89 5.42 7.75 -14.30
CA SER A 89 6.69 7.95 -15.02
C SER A 89 7.00 6.85 -16.03
N GLU A 90 6.35 5.68 -15.89
CA GLU A 90 6.53 4.52 -16.77
C GLU A 90 5.44 4.40 -17.85
N SER A 91 4.31 5.11 -17.69
CA SER A 91 3.22 5.23 -18.67
C SER A 91 3.53 6.25 -19.76
#